data_AF-A0AAJ3YWL9-F1
#
_entry.id   AF-A0AAJ3YWL9-F1
#
_cell.length_a   1.000
_cell.length_b   1.000
_cell.length_c   1.000
_cell.angle_alpha   90.00
_cell.angle_beta   90.00
_cell.angle_gamma   90.00
#
_symmetry.space_group_name_H-M   'P 1'
#
loop_
_entity.id
_entity.type
_entity.pdbx_description
1 polymer ?
#
loop_
_entity_poly.entity_id
_entity_poly.type
_entity_poly.pdbx_seq_one_letter_code
_entity_poly.pdbx_strand_id
1 'polypeptide(L)'
;MSEIKKPVITKEQADSIEAFLEVGTKEELLTAKVHCCHFGDEYSGINTIDIMTLAAVLINGYEVEKTPEEKVREYYEELIRDKRVAFDYEEQLSYENMSHAVRETLNRLGIKIEGVNA
;
A
#
# COMPACT_ATOMS: atom_id res chain seq x y z
N MET A 1 1.65 26.13 -2.89
CA MET A 1 2.18 25.39 -1.73
C MET A 1 2.67 24.07 -2.28
N SER A 2 3.95 23.72 -2.08
CA SER A 2 4.48 22.45 -2.57
C SER A 2 3.76 21.29 -1.88
N GLU A 3 3.35 20.27 -2.64
CA GLU A 3 2.82 19.04 -2.05
C GLU A 3 3.89 18.42 -1.15
N ILE A 4 3.52 18.16 0.11
CA ILE A 4 4.38 17.45 1.04
C ILE A 4 4.42 15.99 0.58
N LYS A 5 5.58 15.53 0.11
CA LYS A 5 5.78 14.15 -0.32
C LYS A 5 5.71 13.20 0.88
N LYS A 6 4.67 12.36 0.93
CA LYS A 6 4.55 11.30 1.94
C LYS A 6 5.56 10.19 1.67
N PRO A 7 6.29 9.70 2.68
CA PRO A 7 7.11 8.51 2.55
C PRO A 7 6.23 7.28 2.23
N VAL A 8 6.75 6.39 1.39
CA VAL A 8 6.18 5.06 1.19
C VAL A 8 6.91 4.11 2.14
N ILE A 9 6.18 3.41 2.99
CA ILE A 9 6.71 2.44 3.95
C ILE A 9 6.09 1.06 3.73
N THR A 10 6.77 0.02 4.22
CA THR A 10 6.24 -1.33 4.16
C THR A 10 5.07 -1.51 5.11
N LYS A 11 4.24 -2.54 4.87
CA LYS A 11 3.15 -2.90 5.79
C LYS A 11 3.65 -3.22 7.20
N GLU A 12 4.75 -3.98 7.32
CA GLU A 12 5.34 -4.29 8.63
C GLU A 12 5.76 -3.02 9.40
N GLN A 13 6.31 -2.02 8.70
CA GLN A 13 6.65 -0.72 9.30
C GLN A 13 5.41 0.04 9.74
N ALA A 14 4.36 0.07 8.90
CA ALA A 14 3.09 0.70 9.24
C ALA A 14 2.46 0.05 10.48
N ASP A 15 2.31 -1.27 10.47
CA ASP A 15 1.73 -2.05 11.56
C ASP A 15 2.52 -1.83 12.87
N SER A 16 3.85 -1.81 12.82
CA SER A 16 4.70 -1.56 13.99
C SER A 16 4.54 -0.14 14.55
N ILE A 17 4.41 0.85 13.67
CA ILE A 17 4.20 2.25 14.08
C ILE A 17 2.81 2.41 14.69
N GLU A 18 1.78 1.83 14.08
CA GLU A 18 0.40 1.85 14.60
C GLU A 18 0.34 1.17 15.97
N ALA A 19 0.89 -0.04 16.11
CA ALA A 19 0.94 -0.76 17.38
C ALA A 19 1.62 0.04 18.50
N PHE A 20 2.74 0.73 18.19
CA PHE A 20 3.39 1.58 19.19
C PHE A 20 2.50 2.78 19.58
N LEU A 21 1.83 3.40 18.61
CA LEU A 21 0.98 4.57 18.83
C LEU A 21 -0.34 4.24 19.54
N GLU A 22 -0.73 2.97 19.66
CA GLU A 22 -1.85 2.57 20.53
C GLU A 22 -1.53 2.74 22.02
N VAL A 23 -0.25 2.65 22.40
CA VAL A 23 0.21 2.66 23.80
C VAL A 23 1.12 3.84 24.15
N GLY A 24 1.58 4.59 23.15
CA GLY A 24 2.54 5.69 23.31
C GLY A 24 2.34 6.84 22.33
N THR A 25 3.24 7.81 22.37
CA THR A 25 3.21 9.04 21.57
C THR A 25 4.26 9.04 20.45
N LYS A 26 4.10 9.97 19.49
CA LYS A 26 5.05 10.15 18.38
C LYS A 26 6.43 10.57 18.91
N GLU A 27 6.45 11.43 19.92
CA GLU A 27 7.66 11.90 20.60
C GLU A 27 8.39 10.76 21.33
N GLU A 28 7.64 9.90 22.02
CA GLU A 28 8.19 8.70 22.68
C GLU A 28 8.77 7.73 21.66
N LEU A 29 8.08 7.52 20.51
CA LEU A 29 8.58 6.66 19.44
C LEU A 29 9.88 7.19 18.84
N LEU A 30 9.97 8.49 18.55
CA LEU A 30 11.20 9.11 18.05
C LEU A 30 12.34 9.02 19.08
N THR A 31 12.03 9.29 20.34
CA THR A 31 13.00 9.18 21.44
C THR A 31 13.49 7.75 21.59
N ALA A 32 12.58 6.78 21.56
CA ALA A 32 12.89 5.35 21.61
C ALA A 32 13.75 4.94 20.41
N LYS A 33 13.47 5.39 19.19
CA LYS A 33 14.29 5.07 18.00
C LYS A 33 15.72 5.61 18.08
N VAL A 34 15.92 6.73 18.75
CA VAL A 34 17.27 7.30 18.97
C VAL A 34 18.04 6.53 20.03
N HIS A 35 17.37 6.11 21.11
CA HIS A 35 18.02 5.52 22.28
C HIS A 35 18.04 3.99 22.30
N CYS A 36 17.09 3.33 21.64
CA CYS A 36 16.98 1.88 21.58
C CYS A 36 17.76 1.36 20.38
N CYS A 37 18.61 0.38 20.63
CA CYS A 37 19.30 -0.35 19.57
C CYS A 37 18.38 -1.35 18.85
N HIS A 38 17.29 -1.79 19.51
CA HIS A 38 16.36 -2.75 18.93
C HIS A 38 14.98 -2.70 19.60
N PHE A 39 13.93 -2.72 18.78
CA PHE A 39 12.54 -2.94 19.16
C PHE A 39 12.23 -4.44 19.11
N GLY A 40 11.42 -4.94 20.05
CA GLY A 40 10.98 -6.35 20.07
C GLY A 40 10.02 -6.70 18.92
N ASP A 41 9.64 -7.97 18.83
CA ASP A 41 8.90 -8.55 17.68
C ASP A 41 7.64 -7.77 17.27
N GLU A 42 6.88 -7.26 18.24
CA GLU A 42 5.66 -6.48 17.99
C GLU A 42 5.92 -5.16 17.23
N TYR A 43 7.14 -4.63 17.35
CA TYR A 43 7.57 -3.34 16.82
C TYR A 43 8.75 -3.50 15.85
N SER A 44 8.98 -4.71 15.33
CA SER A 44 10.18 -5.05 14.56
C SER A 44 10.37 -4.18 13.32
N GLY A 45 9.27 -3.76 12.69
CA GLY A 45 9.28 -2.88 11.53
C GLY A 45 9.94 -1.53 11.81
N ILE A 46 9.88 -1.03 13.05
CA ILE A 46 10.57 0.20 13.44
C ILE A 46 12.09 0.03 13.42
N ASN A 47 12.64 -1.18 13.49
CA ASN A 47 14.09 -1.38 13.41
C ASN A 47 14.65 -1.03 12.02
N THR A 48 13.87 -1.28 10.96
CA THR A 48 14.33 -1.14 9.57
C THR A 48 14.09 0.24 8.98
N ILE A 49 13.28 1.08 9.62
CA ILE A 49 13.08 2.48 9.22
C ILE A 49 14.23 3.35 9.73
N ASP A 50 14.78 4.22 8.89
CA ASP A 50 15.74 5.23 9.34
C ASP A 50 15.03 6.36 10.09
N ILE A 51 15.77 7.05 10.98
CA ILE A 51 15.20 8.06 11.87
C ILE A 51 14.57 9.25 11.12
N MET A 52 15.13 9.64 9.96
CA MET A 52 14.61 10.77 9.19
C MET A 52 13.31 10.40 8.49
N THR A 53 13.23 9.19 7.93
CA THR A 53 11.99 8.65 7.37
C THR A 53 10.93 8.49 8.45
N LEU A 54 11.27 7.96 9.63
CA LEU A 54 10.33 7.86 10.74
C LEU A 54 9.78 9.24 11.17
N ALA A 55 10.63 10.26 11.28
CA ALA A 55 10.18 11.61 11.58
C ALA A 55 9.22 12.15 10.51
N ALA A 56 9.54 11.94 9.23
CA ALA A 56 8.68 12.34 8.11
C ALA A 56 7.33 11.61 8.14
N VAL A 57 7.33 10.31 8.42
CA VAL A 57 6.14 9.46 8.57
C VAL A 57 5.22 9.99 9.68
N LEU A 58 5.79 10.33 10.84
CA LEU A 58 5.02 10.79 12.01
C LEU A 58 4.45 12.20 11.83
N ILE A 59 5.12 13.07 11.07
CA ILE A 59 4.70 14.46 10.84
C ILE A 59 3.75 14.57 9.63
N ASN A 60 4.13 13.96 8.51
CA ASN A 60 3.46 14.16 7.22
C ASN A 60 2.44 13.04 6.89
N GLY A 61 2.44 11.94 7.67
CA GLY A 61 1.79 10.70 7.31
C GLY A 61 2.60 9.90 6.29
N TYR A 62 2.05 8.77 5.86
CA TYR A 62 2.72 7.82 4.97
C TYR A 62 1.73 7.14 4.02
N GLU A 63 2.29 6.48 3.01
CA GLU A 63 1.58 5.52 2.18
C GLU A 63 2.17 4.13 2.42
N VAL A 64 1.32 3.11 2.48
CA VAL A 64 1.78 1.72 2.61
C VAL A 64 2.06 1.16 1.23
N GLU A 65 3.21 0.51 1.07
CA GLU A 65 3.56 -0.18 -0.16
C GLU A 65 2.53 -1.27 -0.45
N LYS A 66 1.91 -1.17 -1.63
CA LYS A 66 0.92 -2.13 -2.11
C LYS A 66 1.60 -3.43 -2.54
N THR A 67 1.01 -4.55 -2.13
CA THR A 67 1.38 -5.87 -2.63
C THR A 67 1.17 -5.97 -4.15
N PRO A 68 1.87 -6.88 -4.85
CA PRO A 68 1.61 -7.13 -6.28
C PRO A 68 0.14 -7.40 -6.57
N GLU A 69 -0.54 -8.16 -5.71
CA GLU A 69 -1.96 -8.51 -5.83
C GLU A 69 -2.86 -7.29 -5.69
N GLU A 70 -2.58 -6.39 -4.75
CA GLU A 70 -3.31 -5.13 -4.59
C GLU A 70 -3.13 -4.22 -5.79
N LYS A 71 -1.92 -4.12 -6.35
CA LYS A 71 -1.66 -3.35 -7.57
C LYS A 71 -2.46 -3.89 -8.75
N VAL A 72 -2.54 -5.22 -8.91
CA VAL A 72 -3.35 -5.84 -9.97
C VAL A 72 -4.84 -5.62 -9.74
N ARG A 73 -5.32 -5.72 -8.49
CA ARG A 73 -6.72 -5.45 -8.15
C ARG A 73 -7.11 -4.01 -8.48
N GLU A 74 -6.30 -3.04 -8.10
CA GLU A 74 -6.56 -1.64 -8.43
C GLU A 74 -6.59 -1.39 -9.93
N TYR A 75 -5.60 -1.91 -10.67
CA TYR A 75 -5.61 -1.82 -12.13
C TYR A 75 -6.89 -2.44 -12.73
N TYR A 76 -7.31 -3.60 -12.22
CA TYR A 76 -8.56 -4.24 -12.66
C TYR A 76 -9.78 -3.36 -12.37
N GLU A 77 -9.87 -2.78 -11.17
CA GLU A 77 -10.95 -1.85 -10.80
C GLU A 77 -10.98 -0.60 -11.67
N GLU A 78 -9.81 -0.07 -12.04
CA GLU A 78 -9.69 1.03 -13.00
C GLU A 78 -10.29 0.65 -14.35
N LEU A 79 -9.95 -0.52 -14.90
CA LEU A 79 -10.53 -1.00 -16.16
C LEU A 79 -12.06 -1.11 -16.08
N ILE A 80 -12.60 -1.61 -14.97
CA ILE A 80 -14.06 -1.72 -14.77
C ILE A 80 -14.71 -0.34 -14.68
N ARG A 81 -14.09 0.60 -13.98
CA ARG A 81 -14.59 1.98 -13.87
C ARG A 81 -14.55 2.68 -15.23
N ASP A 82 -13.44 2.56 -15.94
CA ASP A 82 -13.23 3.23 -17.22
C ASP A 82 -14.19 2.67 -18.29
N LYS A 83 -14.45 1.35 -18.26
CA LYS A 83 -15.52 0.72 -19.05
C LYS A 83 -16.91 1.36 -18.80
N ARG A 84 -17.24 1.71 -17.55
CA ARG A 84 -18.55 2.27 -17.20
C ARG A 84 -18.74 3.70 -17.71
N VAL A 85 -17.65 4.44 -17.89
CA VAL A 85 -17.67 5.83 -18.36
C VAL A 85 -17.22 5.99 -19.82
N ALA A 86 -16.93 4.87 -20.49
CA ALA A 86 -16.54 4.84 -21.90
C ALA A 86 -17.56 5.56 -22.79
N PHE A 87 -17.05 6.32 -23.76
CA PHE A 87 -17.88 7.17 -24.61
C PHE A 87 -18.60 6.38 -25.71
N ASP A 88 -17.94 5.35 -26.24
CA ASP A 88 -18.45 4.52 -27.32
C ASP A 88 -18.27 3.02 -27.08
N TYR A 89 -18.86 2.24 -27.98
CA TYR A 89 -18.85 0.79 -27.90
C TYR A 89 -17.46 0.17 -28.10
N GLU A 90 -16.61 0.75 -28.95
CA GLU A 90 -15.26 0.23 -29.20
C GLU A 90 -14.39 0.39 -27.96
N GLU A 91 -14.46 1.55 -27.31
CA GLU A 91 -13.78 1.83 -26.05
C GLU A 91 -14.29 0.91 -24.94
N GLN A 92 -15.61 0.75 -24.81
CA GLN A 92 -16.20 -0.18 -23.85
C GLN A 92 -15.74 -1.63 -24.07
N LEU A 93 -15.67 -2.07 -25.32
CA LEU A 93 -15.19 -3.41 -25.70
C LEU A 93 -13.69 -3.57 -25.39
N SER A 94 -12.90 -2.53 -25.60
CA SER A 94 -11.47 -2.51 -25.28
C SER A 94 -11.23 -2.78 -23.79
N TYR A 95 -11.89 -2.03 -22.89
CA TYR A 95 -11.77 -2.25 -21.44
C TYR A 95 -12.30 -3.62 -21.00
N GLU A 96 -13.39 -4.11 -21.62
CA GLU A 96 -13.87 -5.47 -21.36
C GLU A 96 -12.80 -6.51 -21.70
N ASN A 97 -12.17 -6.41 -22.87
CA ASN A 97 -11.11 -7.32 -23.30
C ASN A 97 -9.89 -7.27 -22.39
N MET A 98 -9.48 -6.07 -21.94
CA MET A 98 -8.38 -5.91 -20.99
C MET A 98 -8.71 -6.56 -19.63
N SER A 99 -9.90 -6.31 -19.09
CA SER A 99 -10.33 -6.90 -17.82
C SER A 99 -10.41 -8.43 -17.91
N HIS A 100 -10.86 -8.96 -19.05
CA HIS A 100 -10.87 -10.40 -19.32
C HIS A 100 -9.45 -10.97 -19.38
N ALA A 101 -8.52 -10.28 -20.06
CA ALA A 101 -7.12 -10.71 -20.15
C ALA A 101 -6.43 -10.77 -18.78
N VAL A 102 -6.72 -9.84 -17.87
CA VAL A 102 -6.22 -9.88 -16.48
C VAL A 102 -6.70 -11.16 -15.77
N ARG A 103 -8.02 -11.44 -15.80
CA ARG A 103 -8.59 -12.64 -15.17
C ARG A 103 -8.03 -13.94 -15.75
N GLU A 104 -7.94 -14.02 -17.07
CA GLU A 104 -7.38 -15.17 -17.77
C GLU A 104 -5.91 -15.42 -17.40
N THR A 105 -5.11 -14.35 -17.33
CA THR A 105 -3.70 -14.45 -16.95
C THR A 105 -3.55 -14.96 -15.52
N LEU A 106 -4.31 -14.41 -14.57
CA LEU A 106 -4.28 -14.86 -13.17
C LEU A 106 -4.72 -16.33 -13.04
N ASN A 107 -5.77 -16.73 -13.75
CA ASN A 107 -6.23 -18.13 -13.78
C ASN A 107 -5.15 -19.07 -14.34
N ARG A 108 -4.43 -18.66 -15.39
CA ARG A 108 -3.31 -19.45 -15.97
C ARG A 108 -2.12 -19.59 -15.04
N LEU A 109 -1.85 -18.55 -14.24
CA LEU A 109 -0.79 -18.57 -13.23
C LEU A 109 -1.20 -19.29 -11.94
N GLY A 110 -2.48 -19.64 -11.77
CA GLY A 110 -3.01 -20.22 -10.55
C GLY A 110 -3.10 -19.24 -9.37
N ILE A 111 -3.13 -17.93 -9.64
CA ILE A 111 -3.23 -16.87 -8.63
C ILE A 111 -4.70 -16.48 -8.46
N LYS A 112 -5.17 -16.35 -7.21
CA LYS A 112 -6.51 -15.88 -6.86
C LYS A 112 -6.43 -14.55 -6.14
N ILE A 113 -7.13 -13.55 -6.68
CA ILE A 113 -7.26 -12.22 -6.09
C ILE A 113 -8.74 -11.94 -5.86
N GLU A 114 -9.10 -11.67 -4.60
CA GLU A 114 -10.46 -11.32 -4.19
C GLU A 114 -10.95 -10.08 -4.94
N GLY A 115 -12.18 -10.12 -5.47
CA GLY A 115 -12.75 -9.04 -6.30
C GLY A 115 -12.27 -9.00 -7.75
N VAL A 116 -11.36 -9.91 -8.16
CA VAL A 116 -10.87 -10.01 -9.54
C VAL A 116 -11.24 -11.35 -10.18
N ASN A 117 -10.72 -12.46 -9.66
CA ASN A 117 -10.88 -13.80 -10.23
C ASN A 117 -11.02 -14.94 -9.20
N ALA A 118 -11.13 -14.61 -7.91
CA ALA A 118 -11.40 -15.56 -6.83
C ALA A 118 -12.86 -16.06 -6.86
#